data_AF-A0AAV2QCL4-F1
#
_entry.id   AF-A0AAV2QCL4-F1
#
_cell.length_a   1.000
_cell.length_b   1.000
_cell.length_c   1.000
_cell.angle_alpha   90.00
_cell.angle_beta   90.00
_cell.angle_gamma   90.00
#
_symmetry.space_group_name_H-M   'P 1'
#
loop_
_entity.id
_entity.type
_entity.pdbx_description
1 polymer ?
#
loop_
_entity_poly.entity_id
_entity_poly.type
_entity_poly.pdbx_seq_one_letter_code
_entity_poly.pdbx_strand_id
1 'polypeptide(L)'
;MAEFMIKHKATGKFIHIPELSNENDNTKLAFCDNVQDKMRFQFVPVERVWGYLKHVRSGKLVRPYEGNENPQDFTNLVIHSEPCNGALFAMDQINDIIWH
;
A
#
# COMPACT_ATOMS: atom_id res chain seq x y z
N MET A 1 7.89 6.50 12.74
CA MET A 1 7.45 7.00 11.43
C MET A 1 6.03 7.51 11.55
N ALA A 2 5.67 8.54 10.79
CA ALA A 2 4.30 9.06 10.81
C ALA A 2 3.34 8.01 10.22
N GLU A 3 2.22 7.80 10.91
CA GLU A 3 1.12 6.98 10.40
C GLU A 3 0.12 7.85 9.66
N PHE A 4 -0.44 7.32 8.58
CA PHE A 4 -1.46 8.00 7.79
C PHE A 4 -2.45 7.00 7.21
N MET A 5 -3.54 7.53 6.66
CA MET A 5 -4.49 6.77 5.85
C MET A 5 -4.41 7.26 4.40
N ILE A 6 -4.58 6.37 3.44
CA ILE A 6 -4.61 6.72 2.02
C ILE A 6 -6.07 6.83 1.59
N LYS A 7 -6.53 8.06 1.34
CA LYS A 7 -7.91 8.37 0.97
C LYS A 7 -8.01 8.54 -0.54
N HIS A 8 -8.88 7.78 -1.19
CA HIS A 8 -9.25 8.01 -2.58
C HIS A 8 -9.97 9.35 -2.70
N LYS A 9 -9.36 10.31 -3.41
CA LYS A 9 -9.78 11.72 -3.43
C LYS A 9 -11.23 11.92 -3.86
N ALA A 10 -11.68 11.20 -4.89
CA ALA A 10 -13.01 11.38 -5.46
C ALA A 10 -14.14 10.75 -4.63
N THR A 11 -13.95 9.54 -4.09
CA THR A 11 -15.02 8.83 -3.35
C THR A 11 -14.95 9.05 -1.84
N GLY A 12 -13.82 9.52 -1.34
CA GLY A 12 -13.55 9.65 0.08
C GLY A 12 -13.31 8.33 0.83
N LYS A 13 -13.35 7.19 0.12
CA LYS A 13 -13.00 5.87 0.66
C LYS A 13 -11.52 5.78 1.02
N PHE A 14 -11.18 4.91 1.95
CA PHE A 14 -9.80 4.64 2.34
C PHE A 14 -9.34 3.29 1.82
N ILE A 15 -8.05 3.21 1.48
CA ILE A 15 -7.39 1.93 1.23
C ILE A 15 -7.33 1.14 2.55
N HIS A 16 -7.69 -0.13 2.51
CA HIS A 16 -7.63 -1.02 3.67
C HIS A 16 -7.35 -2.48 3.28
N ILE A 17 -7.08 -3.29 4.29
CA ILE A 17 -6.96 -4.74 4.19
C ILE A 17 -8.24 -5.38 4.78
N PRO A 18 -9.12 -6.00 3.97
CA PRO A 18 -10.42 -6.51 4.43
C PRO A 18 -10.28 -7.62 5.47
N GLU A 19 -9.49 -8.64 5.13
CA GLU A 19 -9.22 -9.80 5.95
C GLU A 19 -7.81 -9.70 6.49
N LEU A 20 -7.68 -9.67 7.81
CA LEU A 20 -6.37 -9.62 8.46
C LEU A 20 -6.12 -10.95 9.15
N SER A 21 -5.30 -11.78 8.52
CA SER A 21 -4.36 -12.59 9.27
C SER A 21 -2.98 -11.97 9.06
N ASN A 22 -2.20 -11.86 10.13
CA ASN A 22 -0.82 -11.41 10.01
C ASN A 22 0.04 -12.43 9.24
N GLU A 23 -0.46 -13.65 9.05
CA GLU A 23 0.20 -14.75 8.34
C GLU A 23 0.03 -14.65 6.82
N ASN A 24 -1.11 -14.17 6.31
CA ASN A 24 -1.41 -14.32 4.87
C ASN A 24 -0.71 -13.25 4.03
N ASP A 25 0.23 -13.68 3.20
CA ASP A 25 0.74 -12.89 2.10
C ASP A 25 -0.26 -12.89 0.94
N ASN A 26 -0.13 -11.90 0.06
CA ASN A 26 -0.95 -11.70 -1.13
C ASN A 26 -2.42 -11.33 -0.85
N THR A 27 -2.75 -10.89 0.37
CA THR A 27 -4.06 -10.29 0.64
C THR A 27 -4.22 -8.99 -0.14
N LYS A 28 -5.30 -8.88 -0.91
CA LYS A 28 -5.58 -7.72 -1.76
C LYS A 28 -5.96 -6.48 -0.96
N LEU A 29 -5.53 -5.34 -1.45
CA LEU A 29 -6.01 -4.04 -0.99
C LEU A 29 -7.43 -3.80 -1.54
N ALA A 30 -8.27 -3.12 -0.76
CA ALA A 30 -9.61 -2.71 -1.18
C ALA A 30 -9.92 -1.28 -0.69
N PHE A 31 -11.08 -0.76 -1.10
CA PHE A 31 -11.62 0.51 -0.63
C PHE A 31 -12.74 0.30 0.39
N CYS A 32 -12.72 1.05 1.49
CA CYS A 32 -13.77 1.03 2.52
C CYS A 32 -14.15 2.44 2.97
N ASP A 33 -15.42 2.61 3.34
CA ASP A 33 -15.98 3.87 3.82
C ASP A 33 -15.71 4.12 5.32
N ASN A 34 -15.53 3.06 6.11
CA ASN A 34 -15.48 3.14 7.57
C ASN A 34 -14.04 3.11 8.10
N VAL A 35 -13.58 4.21 8.70
CA VAL A 35 -12.24 4.29 9.30
C VAL A 35 -12.05 3.21 10.38
N GLN A 36 -10.99 2.40 10.21
CA GLN A 36 -10.58 1.35 11.16
C GLN A 36 -9.05 1.33 11.27
N ASP A 37 -8.51 0.69 12.31
CA ASP A 37 -7.05 0.53 12.47
C ASP A 37 -6.40 -0.27 11.33
N LYS A 38 -7.19 -1.00 10.55
CA LYS A 38 -6.79 -1.79 9.38
C LYS A 38 -6.46 -0.95 8.12
N MET A 39 -6.43 0.37 8.28
CA MET A 39 -6.28 1.36 7.19
C MET A 39 -5.05 2.26 7.38
N ARG A 40 -4.24 1.98 8.41
CA ARG A 40 -3.07 2.76 8.77
C ARG A 40 -1.84 2.25 8.02
N PHE A 41 -1.14 3.19 7.40
CA PHE A 41 0.09 2.95 6.65
C PHE A 41 1.21 3.85 7.17
N GLN A 42 2.44 3.41 6.93
CA GLN A 42 3.67 4.17 7.06
C GLN A 42 4.37 4.17 5.70
N PHE A 43 5.07 5.25 5.39
CA PHE A 43 5.99 5.29 4.27
C PHE A 43 7.41 5.11 4.80
N VAL A 44 8.10 4.08 4.33
CA VAL A 44 9.49 3.77 4.69
C VAL A 44 10.38 4.22 3.53
N PRO A 45 11.06 5.38 3.63
CA PRO A 45 11.89 5.90 2.54
C PRO A 45 13.05 4.95 2.20
N VAL A 46 13.34 4.80 0.92
CA VAL A 46 14.47 3.99 0.41
C VAL A 46 15.46 4.89 -0.33
N GLU A 47 15.02 5.55 -1.40
CA GLU A 47 15.87 6.48 -2.17
C GLU A 47 15.05 7.63 -2.76
N ARG A 48 15.49 8.87 -2.51
CA ARG A 48 14.84 10.10 -2.99
C ARG A 48 13.34 10.11 -2.61
N VAL A 49 12.46 9.94 -3.59
CA VAL A 49 10.99 9.93 -3.43
C VAL A 49 10.42 8.53 -3.31
N TRP A 50 11.24 7.50 -3.55
CA TRP A 50 10.84 6.10 -3.56
C TRP A 50 10.95 5.48 -2.18
N GLY A 51 9.97 4.66 -1.83
CA GLY A 51 9.94 3.96 -0.56
C GLY A 51 8.84 2.90 -0.50
N TYR A 52 8.82 2.14 0.58
CA TYR A 52 7.82 1.12 0.80
C TYR A 52 6.59 1.69 1.52
N LEU A 53 5.41 1.31 1.04
CA LEU A 53 4.17 1.50 1.77
C LEU A 53 3.98 0.31 2.73
N LYS A 54 4.18 0.54 4.02
CA LYS A 54 4.06 -0.48 5.07
C LYS A 54 2.69 -0.39 5.74
N HIS A 55 1.90 -1.45 5.69
CA HIS A 55 0.68 -1.56 6.48
C HIS A 55 1.04 -1.74 7.96
N VAL A 56 0.55 -0.83 8.81
CA VAL A 56 0.98 -0.72 10.22
C VAL A 56 0.69 -1.99 11.01
N ARG A 57 -0.55 -2.49 10.93
CA ARG A 57 -1.01 -3.58 11.79
C ARG A 57 -0.36 -4.92 11.48
N SER A 58 -0.13 -5.23 10.19
CA SER A 58 0.51 -6.50 9.81
C SER A 58 2.03 -6.38 9.67
N GLY A 59 2.57 -5.15 9.56
CA GLY A 59 3.98 -4.90 9.27
C GLY A 59 4.40 -5.23 7.83
N LYS A 60 3.46 -5.68 6.97
CA LYS A 60 3.71 -6.08 5.58
C LYS A 60 3.75 -4.89 4.64
N LEU A 61 4.38 -5.07 3.49
CA LEU A 61 4.57 -4.05 2.47
C LEU A 61 3.53 -4.21 1.36
N VAL A 62 3.02 -3.08 0.86
CA VAL A 62 2.22 -3.07 -0.37
C VAL A 62 3.14 -3.36 -1.55
N ARG A 63 2.69 -4.21 -2.47
CA ARG A 63 3.36 -4.50 -3.74
C ARG A 63 2.35 -4.93 -4.81
N PRO A 64 2.63 -4.80 -6.11
CA PRO A 64 1.92 -5.53 -7.15
C PRO A 64 2.01 -7.03 -6.88
N TYR A 65 0.95 -7.77 -7.20
CA TYR A 65 0.94 -9.22 -7.15
C TYR A 65 2.14 -9.78 -7.93
N GLU A 66 2.82 -10.78 -7.37
CA GLU A 66 4.11 -11.33 -7.84
C GLU A 66 5.34 -10.39 -7.72
N GLY A 67 5.16 -9.11 -7.40
CA GLY A 67 6.26 -8.20 -7.07
C GLY A 67 7.13 -7.77 -8.26
N ASN A 68 6.58 -7.78 -9.47
CA ASN A 68 7.27 -7.38 -10.71
C ASN A 68 7.53 -5.86 -10.73
N GLU A 69 8.70 -5.43 -11.22
CA GLU A 69 9.08 -4.02 -11.41
C GLU A 69 8.31 -3.35 -12.56
N ASN A 70 7.73 -4.13 -13.49
CA ASN A 70 6.90 -3.62 -14.58
C ASN A 70 5.60 -4.43 -14.65
N PRO A 71 4.70 -4.27 -13.64
CA PRO A 71 3.44 -5.01 -13.61
C PRO A 71 2.55 -4.57 -14.78
N GLN A 72 1.78 -5.50 -15.34
CA GLN A 72 0.79 -5.18 -16.36
C GLN A 72 -0.36 -4.37 -15.77
N ASP A 73 -1.09 -3.64 -16.62
CA ASP A 73 -2.34 -3.01 -16.22
C ASP A 73 -3.28 -4.00 -15.54
N PHE A 74 -4.06 -3.51 -14.58
CA PHE A 74 -4.97 -4.30 -13.74
C PHE A 74 -4.31 -5.33 -12.82
N THR A 75 -2.97 -5.36 -12.70
CA THR A 75 -2.28 -6.14 -11.67
C THR A 75 -2.77 -5.70 -10.29
N ASN A 76 -3.28 -6.66 -9.50
CA ASN A 76 -3.77 -6.37 -8.15
C ASN A 76 -2.63 -5.89 -7.25
N LEU A 77 -2.90 -4.90 -6.40
CA LEU A 77 -2.04 -4.59 -5.26
C LEU A 77 -2.37 -5.49 -4.08
N VAL A 78 -1.33 -5.99 -3.43
CA VAL A 78 -1.43 -6.89 -2.28
C VAL A 78 -0.45 -6.46 -1.17
N ILE A 79 -0.63 -7.00 0.03
CA ILE A 79 0.40 -6.95 1.08
C ILE A 79 1.27 -8.22 1.06
N HIS A 80 2.56 -8.06 1.33
CA HIS A 80 3.52 -9.15 1.40
C HIS A 80 4.58 -8.90 2.47
N SER A 81 5.07 -9.97 3.10
CA SER A 81 6.08 -9.90 4.17
C SER A 81 7.46 -9.50 3.64
N GLU A 82 7.86 -10.04 2.49
CA GLU A 82 9.17 -9.79 1.88
C GLU A 82 9.22 -8.52 1.02
N PRO A 83 10.29 -7.71 1.14
CA PRO A 83 10.55 -6.58 0.24
C PRO A 83 11.00 -7.07 -1.15
N CYS A 84 10.67 -6.30 -2.18
CA CYS A 84 11.22 -6.46 -3.53
C CYS A 84 11.34 -5.08 -4.21
N ASN A 85 12.09 -5.00 -5.32
CA ASN A 85 12.24 -3.74 -6.07
C ASN A 85 10.90 -3.26 -6.64
N GLY A 86 10.06 -4.18 -7.11
CA GLY A 86 8.68 -3.88 -7.54
C GLY A 86 7.74 -3.47 -6.41
N ALA A 87 8.22 -3.23 -5.18
CA ALA A 87 7.39 -2.72 -4.08
C ALA A 87 7.71 -1.26 -3.72
N LEU A 88 8.50 -0.57 -4.55
CA LEU A 88 8.79 0.85 -4.36
C LEU A 88 7.64 1.68 -4.93
N PHE A 89 7.21 2.67 -4.17
CA PHE A 89 6.22 3.64 -4.58
C PHE A 89 6.70 5.06 -4.26
N ALA A 90 6.20 6.05 -5.00
CA ALA A 90 6.38 7.46 -4.71
C ALA A 90 5.03 8.11 -4.38
N MET A 91 4.99 8.84 -3.26
CA MET A 91 3.80 9.55 -2.79
C MET A 91 3.80 10.99 -3.32
N ASP A 92 3.19 11.20 -4.49
CA ASP A 92 3.11 12.52 -5.11
C ASP A 92 1.91 13.31 -4.55
N GLN A 93 2.19 14.06 -3.48
CA GLN A 93 1.20 14.91 -2.81
C GLN A 93 0.91 16.22 -3.57
N ILE A 94 1.67 16.56 -4.61
CA ILE A 94 1.41 17.75 -5.44
C ILE A 94 0.30 17.42 -6.44
N ASN A 95 0.36 16.22 -7.03
CA ASN A 95 -0.59 15.76 -8.04
C ASN A 95 -1.67 14.81 -7.48
N ASP A 96 -1.64 14.51 -6.17
CA ASP A 96 -2.56 13.61 -5.48
C ASP A 96 -2.61 12.18 -6.06
N ILE A 97 -1.45 11.64 -6.42
CA ILE A 97 -1.30 10.30 -7.01
C ILE A 97 -0.18 9.51 -6.32
N ILE A 98 -0.23 8.18 -6.46
CA ILE A 98 0.80 7.26 -5.97
C ILE A 98 1.36 6.55 -7.18
N TRP A 99 2.66 6.74 -7.43
CA TRP A 99 3.37 6.08 -8.52
C TRP A 99 4.00 4.78 -8.02
N HIS A 100 3.93 3.75 -8.85
CA HIS A 100 4.84 2.61 -8.81
C HIS A 100 5.99 2.88 -9.78
#